data_AF-A0A841RSX4-F1
#
_entry.id   AF-A0A841RSX4-F1
#
_cell.length_a   1.000
_cell.length_b   1.000
_cell.length_c   1.000
_cell.angle_alpha   90.00
_cell.angle_beta   90.00
_cell.angle_gamma   90.00
#
_symmetry.space_group_name_H-M   'P 1'
#
loop_
_entity.id
_entity.type
_entity.pdbx_description
1 polymer ?
#
loop_
_entity_poly.entity_id
_entity_poly.type
_entity_poly.pdbx_seq_one_letter_code
_entity_poly.pdbx_strand_id
1 'polypeptide(L)'
;MNFDRLDKVDRILLSAEDSKRLADWWLNIHEGAFNEFRPVMEEGMIVQELDPNIQFDKEFVKAHRLTSYVLFLYFNQLDDVRVYYEIYRTIGENQVEYILKGIKNYAELKSDLTVNTDNHIGLKKEQAIPFLDSITSSHIALMNYMELYRDVRERITVQTVSKKVTKKKKKGKKKNTRPITMSVYNVKIPLAPVTDEERRAYQRMKEAWTVRGHWRTLPSGKKIWVKPHVKGKKEKLESTTYHF
;
A
#
# COMPACT_ATOMS: atom_id res chain seq x y z
N MET A 1 -23.84 3.50 -4.20
CA MET A 1 -23.10 3.93 -3.00
C MET A 1 -22.50 5.29 -3.26
N ASN A 2 -22.52 6.21 -2.28
CA ASN A 2 -22.01 7.56 -2.46
C ASN A 2 -20.52 7.62 -2.05
N PHE A 3 -19.63 7.74 -3.03
CA PHE A 3 -18.17 7.69 -2.89
C PHE A 3 -17.53 9.00 -2.40
N ASP A 4 -18.34 9.91 -1.84
CA ASP A 4 -17.92 11.23 -1.32
C ASP A 4 -16.74 11.19 -0.32
N ARG A 5 -16.44 10.01 0.24
CA ARG A 5 -15.27 9.76 1.09
C ARG A 5 -14.01 9.49 0.26
N LEU A 6 -14.08 8.60 -0.74
CA LEU A 6 -12.94 8.24 -1.61
C LEU A 6 -12.53 9.38 -2.56
N ASP A 7 -13.39 10.38 -2.73
CA ASP A 7 -13.10 11.61 -3.46
C ASP A 7 -12.21 12.60 -2.71
N LYS A 8 -11.82 12.28 -1.47
CA LYS A 8 -11.04 13.16 -0.59
C LYS A 8 -9.69 12.59 -0.17
N VAL A 9 -9.40 11.36 -0.59
CA VAL A 9 -8.14 10.68 -0.26
C VAL A 9 -7.18 10.82 -1.42
N ASP A 10 -5.89 10.83 -1.10
CA ASP A 10 -4.82 10.84 -2.08
C ASP A 10 -4.85 9.56 -2.93
N ARG A 11 -4.41 9.68 -4.19
CA ARG A 11 -4.56 8.62 -5.19
C ARG A 11 -3.22 8.21 -5.76
N ILE A 12 -3.02 6.92 -5.93
CA ILE A 12 -1.90 6.36 -6.68
C ILE A 12 -2.47 5.78 -7.97
N LEU A 13 -1.98 6.23 -9.12
CA LEU A 13 -2.35 5.72 -10.43
C LEU A 13 -1.29 4.71 -10.87
N LEU A 14 -1.73 3.50 -11.20
CA LEU A 14 -0.87 2.39 -11.63
C LEU A 14 -1.46 1.75 -12.89
N SER A 15 -0.71 1.79 -13.99
CA SER A 15 -1.11 1.14 -15.24
C SER A 15 -1.03 -0.39 -15.12
N ALA A 16 -1.69 -1.11 -16.03
CA ALA A 16 -1.63 -2.58 -16.05
C ALA A 16 -0.20 -3.07 -16.32
N GLU A 17 0.53 -2.35 -17.18
CA GLU A 17 1.92 -2.65 -17.51
C GLU A 17 2.84 -2.39 -16.31
N ASP A 18 2.72 -1.24 -15.65
CA ASP A 18 3.51 -0.92 -14.46
C ASP A 18 3.18 -1.86 -13.31
N SER A 19 1.92 -2.30 -13.16
CA SER A 19 1.55 -3.31 -12.18
C SER A 19 2.26 -4.63 -12.40
N LYS A 20 2.40 -5.08 -13.66
CA LYS A 20 3.15 -6.30 -13.97
C LYS A 20 4.62 -6.12 -13.64
N ARG A 21 5.20 -4.99 -14.04
CA ARG A 21 6.60 -4.65 -13.76
C ARG A 21 6.87 -4.51 -12.26
N LEU A 22 5.89 -4.05 -11.48
CA LEU A 22 5.98 -4.00 -10.01
C LEU A 22 6.10 -5.40 -9.42
N ALA A 23 5.30 -6.35 -9.92
CA ALA A 23 5.36 -7.75 -9.49
C ALA A 23 6.73 -8.37 -9.83
N ASP A 24 7.20 -8.16 -11.06
CA ASP A 24 8.53 -8.62 -11.47
C ASP A 24 9.64 -7.98 -10.62
N TRP A 25 9.55 -6.68 -10.35
CA TRP A 25 10.49 -5.97 -9.48
C TRP A 25 10.47 -6.56 -8.06
N TRP A 26 9.28 -6.80 -7.49
CA TRP A 26 9.12 -7.36 -6.16
C TRP A 26 9.72 -8.76 -6.02
N LEU A 27 9.58 -9.61 -7.05
CA LEU A 27 10.15 -10.96 -7.07
C LEU A 27 11.68 -10.96 -7.16
N ASN A 28 12.27 -9.93 -7.77
CA ASN A 28 13.70 -9.85 -8.08
C ASN A 28 14.50 -8.94 -7.12
N ILE A 29 13.88 -8.40 -6.08
CA ILE A 29 14.61 -7.65 -5.05
C ILE A 29 15.50 -8.60 -4.24
N HIS A 30 16.80 -8.30 -4.25
CA HIS A 30 17.78 -8.94 -3.36
C HIS A 30 17.93 -8.17 -2.04
N GLU A 31 18.37 -8.88 -1.00
CA GLU A 31 18.46 -8.47 0.42
C GLU A 31 18.79 -6.98 0.66
N GLY A 32 17.94 -6.31 1.44
CA GLY A 32 18.18 -4.92 1.90
C GLY A 32 16.93 -4.02 1.88
N ALA A 33 15.95 -4.30 1.03
CA ALA A 33 14.71 -3.52 0.92
C ALA A 33 13.71 -3.76 2.09
N PHE A 34 13.97 -4.76 2.93
CA PHE A 34 13.00 -5.27 3.93
C PHE A 34 13.19 -4.75 5.35
N ASN A 35 14.18 -3.89 5.61
CA ASN A 35 14.42 -3.44 6.98
C ASN A 35 13.52 -2.26 7.31
N GLU A 36 12.37 -2.60 7.90
CA GLU A 36 11.28 -1.72 8.38
C GLU A 36 10.38 -1.19 7.25
N PHE A 37 9.25 -1.86 7.02
CA PHE A 37 8.18 -1.35 6.16
C PHE A 37 7.70 -0.01 6.70
N ARG A 38 7.95 1.06 5.94
CA ARG A 38 7.44 2.40 6.25
C ARG A 38 6.60 2.84 5.07
N PRO A 39 5.26 2.77 5.18
CA PRO A 39 4.42 3.14 4.06
C PRO A 39 4.62 4.62 3.75
N VAL A 40 4.73 4.96 2.46
CA VAL A 40 4.81 6.35 2.01
C VAL A 40 3.52 7.11 2.35
N MET A 41 2.42 6.38 2.48
CA MET A 41 1.09 6.88 2.77
C MET A 41 0.38 5.95 3.75
N GLU A 42 -0.26 6.51 4.77
CA GLU A 42 -1.06 5.74 5.74
C GLU A 42 -2.50 5.53 5.26
N GLU A 43 -3.05 6.46 4.48
CA GLU A 43 -4.37 6.35 3.87
C GLU A 43 -4.30 6.75 2.41
N GLY A 44 -4.98 6.01 1.53
CA GLY A 44 -5.04 6.36 0.12
C GLY A 44 -5.90 5.41 -0.71
N MET A 45 -5.97 5.71 -1.99
CA MET A 45 -6.63 4.86 -2.98
C MET A 45 -5.66 4.55 -4.13
N ILE A 46 -5.40 3.26 -4.35
CA ILE A 46 -4.68 2.79 -5.51
C ILE A 46 -5.71 2.53 -6.62
N VAL A 47 -5.52 3.19 -7.75
CA VAL A 47 -6.30 3.04 -8.97
C VAL A 47 -5.43 2.25 -9.94
N GLN A 48 -5.77 0.97 -10.10
CA GLN A 48 -4.99 0.04 -10.89
C GLN A 48 -5.75 -0.36 -12.15
N GLU A 49 -5.12 -0.20 -13.30
CA GLU A 49 -5.64 -0.77 -14.54
C GLU A 49 -5.43 -2.29 -14.55
N LEU A 50 -6.46 -3.04 -14.94
CA LEU A 50 -6.44 -4.48 -15.02
C LEU A 50 -6.07 -4.94 -16.43
N ASP A 51 -5.30 -6.02 -16.54
CA ASP A 51 -5.00 -6.65 -17.83
C ASP A 51 -6.32 -7.13 -18.48
N PRO A 52 -6.64 -6.70 -19.71
CA PRO A 52 -7.85 -7.13 -20.42
C PRO A 52 -7.94 -8.64 -20.66
N ASN A 53 -6.85 -9.39 -20.46
CA ASN A 53 -6.79 -10.84 -20.63
C ASN A 53 -7.12 -11.64 -19.35
N ILE A 54 -7.34 -11.00 -18.20
CA ILE A 54 -7.74 -11.69 -16.97
C ILE A 54 -8.99 -12.55 -17.25
N GLN A 55 -8.91 -13.84 -16.90
CA GLN A 55 -9.91 -14.85 -17.30
C GLN A 55 -11.21 -14.76 -16.51
N PHE A 56 -11.15 -14.28 -15.27
CA PHE A 56 -12.36 -14.07 -14.48
C PHE A 56 -13.19 -13.01 -15.18
N ASP A 57 -14.40 -13.38 -15.62
CA ASP A 57 -15.46 -12.46 -16.05
C ASP A 57 -15.58 -12.12 -17.56
N LYS A 58 -14.84 -12.75 -18.48
CA LYS A 58 -14.95 -12.42 -19.93
C LYS A 58 -16.36 -12.53 -20.50
N GLU A 59 -17.15 -13.52 -20.09
CA GLU A 59 -18.49 -13.74 -20.63
C GLU A 59 -19.55 -12.80 -20.04
N PHE A 60 -19.56 -12.60 -18.73
CA PHE A 60 -20.55 -11.74 -18.06
C PHE A 60 -20.28 -10.25 -18.33
N VAL A 61 -19.01 -9.80 -18.34
CA VAL A 61 -18.63 -8.44 -18.76
C VAL A 61 -19.08 -8.15 -20.18
N LYS A 62 -18.85 -9.10 -21.11
CA LYS A 62 -19.25 -8.98 -22.51
C LYS A 62 -20.78 -8.95 -22.65
N ALA A 63 -21.50 -9.78 -21.89
CA ALA A 63 -22.96 -9.82 -21.91
C ALA A 63 -23.60 -8.49 -21.45
N HIS A 64 -22.97 -7.80 -20.49
CA HIS A 64 -23.53 -6.59 -19.88
C HIS A 64 -22.86 -5.28 -20.36
N ARG A 65 -21.95 -5.35 -21.34
CA ARG A 65 -21.21 -4.21 -21.91
C ARG A 65 -20.47 -3.38 -20.84
N LEU A 66 -19.92 -4.04 -19.84
CA LEU A 66 -19.24 -3.41 -18.70
C LEU A 66 -17.78 -3.06 -19.06
N THR A 67 -17.22 -2.03 -18.44
CA THR A 67 -15.80 -1.62 -18.60
C THR A 67 -14.95 -2.19 -17.47
N SER A 68 -14.50 -3.44 -17.59
CA SER A 68 -13.82 -4.20 -16.52
C SER A 68 -12.31 -3.92 -16.40
N TYR A 69 -11.89 -2.67 -16.50
CA TYR A 69 -10.47 -2.35 -16.69
C TYR A 69 -9.82 -1.64 -15.51
N VAL A 70 -10.55 -1.31 -14.44
CA VAL A 70 -9.98 -0.56 -13.31
C VAL A 70 -10.44 -1.15 -11.98
N LEU A 71 -9.46 -1.44 -11.12
CA LEU A 71 -9.62 -1.81 -9.73
C LEU A 71 -9.32 -0.59 -8.85
N PHE A 72 -10.16 -0.33 -7.86
CA PHE A 72 -9.90 0.64 -6.81
C PHE A 72 -9.63 -0.09 -5.51
N LEU A 73 -8.44 0.12 -4.96
CA LEU A 73 -8.05 -0.39 -3.66
C LEU A 73 -7.92 0.79 -2.71
N TYR A 74 -8.90 0.96 -1.84
CA TYR A 74 -8.77 1.85 -0.70
C TYR A 74 -8.04 1.12 0.42
N PHE A 75 -7.09 1.79 1.05
CA PHE A 75 -6.36 1.28 2.20
C PHE A 75 -6.29 2.34 3.31
N ASN A 76 -6.24 1.86 4.55
CA ASN A 76 -6.01 2.68 5.74
C ASN A 76 -5.19 1.90 6.76
N GLN A 77 -3.98 2.38 7.05
CA GLN A 77 -3.09 1.86 8.08
C GLN A 77 -3.70 2.18 9.44
N LEU A 78 -4.05 1.14 10.22
CA LEU A 78 -4.65 1.31 11.53
C LEU A 78 -3.60 1.41 12.64
N ASP A 79 -2.51 0.66 12.48
CA ASP A 79 -1.30 0.65 13.32
C ASP A 79 -0.18 -0.07 12.56
N ASP A 80 0.99 -0.27 13.17
CA ASP A 80 2.17 -0.88 12.55
C ASP A 80 1.94 -2.25 11.88
N VAL A 81 0.92 -3.00 12.30
CA VAL A 81 0.70 -4.39 11.85
C VAL A 81 -0.67 -4.64 11.22
N ARG A 82 -1.58 -3.66 11.26
CA ARG A 82 -2.94 -3.80 10.71
C ARG A 82 -3.24 -2.77 9.63
N VAL A 83 -3.78 -3.25 8.51
CA VAL A 83 -4.29 -2.41 7.42
C VAL A 83 -5.72 -2.82 7.10
N TYR A 84 -6.59 -1.83 7.00
CA TYR A 84 -7.93 -1.99 6.49
C TYR A 84 -7.95 -1.78 4.97
N TYR A 85 -8.67 -2.62 4.26
CA TYR A 85 -8.84 -2.56 2.81
C TYR A 85 -10.32 -2.52 2.42
N GLU A 86 -10.63 -1.75 1.37
CA GLU A 86 -11.87 -1.87 0.61
C GLU A 86 -11.51 -1.99 -0.88
N ILE A 87 -12.04 -3.02 -1.54
CA ILE A 87 -11.75 -3.31 -2.94
C ILE A 87 -13.02 -3.10 -3.76
N TYR A 88 -12.89 -2.31 -4.80
CA TYR A 88 -13.93 -2.02 -5.77
C TYR A 88 -13.42 -2.26 -7.19
N ARG A 89 -14.35 -2.43 -8.11
CA ARG A 89 -14.06 -2.44 -9.55
C ARG A 89 -15.00 -1.56 -10.31
N THR A 90 -14.58 -1.06 -11.46
CA THR A 90 -15.50 -0.45 -12.42
C THR A 90 -16.34 -1.52 -13.10
N ILE A 91 -17.65 -1.30 -13.15
CA ILE A 91 -18.61 -2.10 -13.92
C ILE A 91 -19.25 -1.27 -15.05
N GLY A 92 -19.03 0.04 -15.12
CA GLY A 92 -19.54 0.84 -16.23
C GLY A 92 -19.05 2.27 -16.12
N GLU A 93 -19.51 3.14 -17.02
CA GLU A 93 -19.20 4.57 -16.93
C GLU A 93 -19.67 5.14 -15.58
N ASN A 94 -18.70 5.45 -14.72
CA ASN A 94 -18.91 5.94 -13.35
C ASN A 94 -19.68 5.01 -12.40
N GLN A 95 -19.79 3.72 -12.73
CA GLN A 95 -20.36 2.71 -11.85
C GLN A 95 -19.27 1.81 -11.32
N VAL A 96 -19.23 1.65 -10.00
CA VAL A 96 -18.30 0.74 -9.33
C VAL A 96 -19.05 -0.23 -8.45
N GLU A 97 -18.53 -1.45 -8.43
CA GLU A 97 -19.01 -2.55 -7.62
C GLU A 97 -18.03 -2.80 -6.48
N TYR A 98 -18.58 -3.04 -5.29
CA TYR A 98 -17.84 -3.48 -4.13
C TYR A 98 -17.54 -4.98 -4.21
N ILE A 99 -16.29 -5.38 -4.02
CA ILE A 99 -15.85 -6.78 -4.05
C ILE A 99 -15.71 -7.34 -2.64
N LEU A 100 -14.84 -6.72 -1.83
CA LEU A 100 -14.57 -7.15 -0.46
C LEU A 100 -14.00 -5.99 0.37
N LYS A 101 -14.12 -6.13 1.68
CA LYS A 101 -13.42 -5.30 2.67
C LYS A 101 -12.95 -6.16 3.80
N GLY A 102 -11.92 -5.69 4.49
CA GLY A 102 -11.42 -6.41 5.66
C GLY A 102 -10.18 -5.79 6.25
N ILE A 103 -9.77 -6.35 7.38
CA ILE A 103 -8.54 -5.98 8.07
C ILE A 103 -7.55 -7.13 7.88
N LYS A 104 -6.36 -6.81 7.36
CA LYS A 104 -5.22 -7.72 7.33
C LYS A 104 -4.31 -7.40 8.52
N ASN A 105 -3.96 -8.43 9.30
CA ASN A 105 -2.93 -8.36 10.34
C ASN A 105 -1.69 -9.11 9.86
N TYR A 106 -0.58 -8.38 9.69
CA TYR A 106 0.69 -8.92 9.22
C TYR A 106 1.42 -9.76 10.25
N ALA A 107 1.28 -9.44 11.54
CA ALA A 107 1.96 -10.14 12.61
C ALA A 107 1.34 -11.52 12.89
N GLU A 108 0.00 -11.59 12.85
CA GLU A 108 -0.73 -12.83 13.16
C GLU A 108 -1.09 -13.66 11.91
N LEU A 109 -0.80 -13.15 10.70
CA LEU A 109 -1.24 -13.73 9.43
C LEU A 109 -2.76 -13.98 9.37
N LYS A 110 -3.54 -13.23 10.15
CA LYS A 110 -5.00 -13.31 10.21
C LYS A 110 -5.64 -12.20 9.39
N SER A 111 -6.78 -12.51 8.80
CA SER A 111 -7.61 -11.56 8.06
C SER A 111 -9.05 -11.63 8.56
N ASP A 112 -9.63 -10.49 8.90
CA ASP A 112 -11.08 -10.37 9.11
C ASP A 112 -11.70 -9.81 7.83
N LEU A 113 -12.56 -10.59 7.17
CA LEU A 113 -13.00 -10.32 5.80
C LEU A 113 -14.52 -10.40 5.66
N THR A 114 -15.07 -9.40 4.99
CA THR A 114 -16.45 -9.41 4.49
C THR A 114 -16.41 -9.41 2.96
N VAL A 115 -16.79 -10.51 2.35
CA VAL A 115 -16.90 -10.66 0.89
C VAL A 115 -18.30 -10.28 0.46
N ASN A 116 -18.44 -9.52 -0.62
CA ASN A 116 -19.73 -9.35 -1.28
C ASN A 116 -20.11 -10.66 -1.97
N THR A 117 -21.03 -11.46 -1.45
CA THR A 117 -21.43 -12.72 -2.10
C THR A 117 -22.22 -12.53 -3.39
N ASP A 118 -22.79 -11.34 -3.58
CA ASP A 118 -23.54 -10.96 -4.77
C ASP A 118 -22.65 -10.23 -5.79
N ASN A 119 -21.33 -10.37 -5.65
CA ASN A 119 -20.41 -9.80 -6.62
C ASN A 119 -20.52 -10.52 -7.97
N HIS A 120 -20.34 -9.76 -9.03
CA HIS A 120 -20.41 -10.30 -10.38
C HIS A 120 -19.12 -11.04 -10.82
N ILE A 121 -18.06 -11.06 -9.99
CA ILE A 121 -16.81 -11.80 -10.29
C ILE A 121 -16.86 -13.27 -9.84
N GLY A 122 -17.93 -13.69 -9.16
CA GLY A 122 -18.06 -15.04 -8.61
C GLY A 122 -17.00 -15.38 -7.55
N LEU A 123 -16.38 -14.36 -6.91
CA LEU A 123 -15.37 -14.58 -5.89
C LEU A 123 -16.02 -15.25 -4.68
N LYS A 124 -15.67 -16.52 -4.46
CA LYS A 124 -16.17 -17.28 -3.31
C LYS A 124 -15.34 -16.97 -2.07
N LYS A 125 -15.89 -17.28 -0.88
CA LYS A 125 -15.21 -17.03 0.40
C LYS A 125 -13.84 -17.71 0.47
N GLU A 126 -13.69 -18.89 -0.11
CA GLU A 126 -12.45 -19.66 -0.10
C GLU A 126 -11.35 -18.99 -0.93
N GLN A 127 -11.72 -18.19 -1.93
CA GLN A 127 -10.80 -17.47 -2.82
C GLN A 127 -10.48 -16.06 -2.31
N ALA A 128 -11.28 -15.53 -1.37
CA ALA A 128 -11.16 -14.17 -0.90
C ALA A 128 -9.88 -13.92 -0.09
N ILE A 129 -9.43 -14.90 0.70
CA ILE A 129 -8.17 -14.77 1.46
C ILE A 129 -6.95 -14.72 0.51
N PRO A 130 -6.76 -15.70 -0.41
CA PRO A 130 -5.68 -15.62 -1.40
C PRO A 130 -5.71 -14.33 -2.24
N PHE A 131 -6.91 -13.87 -2.60
CA PHE A 131 -7.07 -12.63 -3.35
C PHE A 131 -6.63 -11.41 -2.52
N LEU A 132 -7.06 -11.31 -1.26
CA LEU A 132 -6.59 -10.25 -0.36
C LEU A 132 -5.07 -10.30 -0.16
N ASP A 133 -4.49 -11.49 -0.02
CA ASP A 133 -3.05 -11.66 0.17
C ASP A 133 -2.25 -11.16 -1.04
N SER A 134 -2.73 -11.46 -2.26
CA SER A 134 -2.14 -10.93 -3.50
C SER A 134 -2.21 -9.41 -3.58
N ILE A 135 -3.37 -8.83 -3.25
CA ILE A 135 -3.58 -7.38 -3.21
C ILE A 135 -2.68 -6.72 -2.16
N THR A 136 -2.58 -7.34 -1.00
CA THR A 136 -1.76 -6.90 0.11
C THR A 136 -0.27 -6.91 -0.27
N SER A 137 0.20 -7.99 -0.92
CA SER A 137 1.57 -8.07 -1.43
C SER A 137 1.84 -6.98 -2.46
N SER A 138 0.89 -6.70 -3.35
CA SER A 138 1.02 -5.65 -4.36
C SER A 138 1.08 -4.27 -3.72
N HIS A 139 0.26 -4.02 -2.69
CA HIS A 139 0.30 -2.78 -1.91
C HIS A 139 1.66 -2.60 -1.21
N ILE A 140 2.17 -3.63 -0.54
CA ILE A 140 3.49 -3.59 0.12
C ILE A 140 4.59 -3.33 -0.89
N ALA A 141 4.57 -4.03 -2.03
CA ALA A 141 5.54 -3.81 -3.10
C ALA A 141 5.51 -2.37 -3.59
N LEU A 142 4.31 -1.82 -3.82
CA LEU A 142 4.11 -0.45 -4.27
C LEU A 142 4.66 0.57 -3.25
N MET A 143 4.35 0.40 -1.98
CA MET A 143 4.85 1.29 -0.92
C MET A 143 6.36 1.25 -0.81
N ASN A 144 6.99 0.07 -0.90
CA ASN A 144 8.45 -0.04 -0.90
C ASN A 144 9.07 0.59 -2.15
N TYR A 145 8.47 0.36 -3.33
CA TYR A 145 8.91 1.00 -4.56
C TYR A 145 8.86 2.52 -4.44
N MET A 146 7.75 3.03 -3.91
CA MET A 146 7.54 4.45 -3.73
C MET A 146 8.52 5.06 -2.72
N GLU A 147 8.87 4.33 -1.66
CA GLU A 147 9.86 4.79 -0.68
C GLU A 147 11.26 4.85 -1.29
N LEU A 148 11.64 3.83 -2.06
CA LEU A 148 12.97 3.73 -2.64
C LEU A 148 13.22 4.80 -3.71
N TYR A 149 12.19 5.16 -4.48
CA TYR A 149 12.29 6.06 -5.64
C TYR A 149 11.55 7.38 -5.47
N ARG A 150 11.18 7.77 -4.24
CA ARG A 150 10.42 9.00 -3.93
C ARG A 150 11.00 10.25 -4.57
N ASP A 151 12.33 10.32 -4.64
CA ASP A 151 13.08 11.47 -5.14
C ASP A 151 13.35 11.42 -6.66
N VAL A 152 13.01 10.31 -7.32
CA VAL A 152 13.21 10.10 -8.77
C VAL A 152 11.94 10.46 -9.53
N ARG A 153 11.87 11.67 -10.07
CA ARG A 153 10.66 12.24 -10.70
C ARG A 153 10.18 11.46 -11.93
N GLU A 154 11.11 10.81 -12.63
CA GLU A 154 10.84 9.96 -13.79
C GLU A 154 10.01 8.72 -13.42
N ARG A 155 10.11 8.28 -12.16
CA ARG A 155 9.41 7.10 -11.61
C ARG A 155 8.18 7.51 -10.81
N ILE A 156 8.26 8.60 -10.06
CA ILE A 156 7.17 9.05 -9.20
C ILE A 156 6.92 10.53 -9.44
N THR A 157 5.80 10.83 -10.10
CA THR A 157 5.34 12.20 -10.30
C THR A 157 4.17 12.48 -9.37
N VAL A 158 4.22 13.60 -8.62
CA VAL A 158 3.13 14.02 -7.74
C VAL A 158 2.47 15.27 -8.31
N GLN A 159 1.15 15.24 -8.44
CA GLN A 159 0.34 16.38 -8.85
C GLN A 159 -0.67 16.73 -7.75
N THR A 160 -0.70 18.00 -7.34
CA THR A 160 -1.69 18.48 -6.37
C THR A 160 -2.94 18.94 -7.09
N VAL A 161 -4.07 18.28 -6.81
CA VAL A 161 -5.38 18.59 -7.39
C VAL A 161 -6.26 19.24 -6.31
N SER A 162 -6.93 20.34 -6.66
CA SER A 162 -7.82 21.06 -5.75
C SER A 162 -9.27 20.96 -6.23
N LYS A 163 -10.15 20.37 -5.42
CA LYS A 163 -11.58 20.22 -5.72
C LYS A 163 -12.40 21.14 -4.82
N LYS A 164 -13.14 22.08 -5.42
CA LYS A 164 -14.09 22.94 -4.69
C LYS A 164 -15.39 22.17 -4.47
N VAL A 165 -15.67 21.77 -3.23
CA VAL A 165 -16.95 21.14 -2.87
C VAL A 165 -17.99 22.23 -2.58
N THR A 166 -18.74 22.66 -3.59
CA THR A 166 -19.90 23.54 -3.39
C THR A 166 -21.07 22.76 -2.80
N LYS A 167 -21.29 22.83 -1.48
CA LYS A 167 -22.54 22.35 -0.86
C LYS A 167 -23.73 23.23 -1.28
N LYS A 168 -24.89 22.62 -1.55
CA LYS A 168 -26.15 23.33 -1.86
C LYS A 168 -26.50 24.34 -0.74
N LYS A 169 -26.86 25.56 -1.15
CA LYS A 169 -27.24 26.69 -0.29
C LYS A 169 -28.34 26.31 0.72
N LYS A 170 -28.07 26.46 2.02
CA LYS A 170 -29.14 26.87 2.96
C LYS A 170 -29.21 28.41 2.93
N LYS A 171 -30.41 28.96 2.70
CA LYS A 171 -30.65 30.42 2.63
C LYS A 171 -30.01 31.14 3.82
N GLY A 172 -29.23 32.19 3.57
CA GLY A 172 -28.90 33.21 4.57
C GLY A 172 -27.46 33.27 5.14
N LYS A 173 -26.55 32.34 4.86
CA LYS A 173 -25.15 32.46 5.32
C LYS A 173 -24.13 32.17 4.21
N LYS A 174 -23.29 33.15 3.84
CA LYS A 174 -22.06 32.91 3.08
C LYS A 174 -21.13 32.09 3.96
N LYS A 175 -20.94 30.80 3.66
CA LYS A 175 -19.86 30.01 4.27
C LYS A 175 -18.63 30.06 3.36
N ASN A 176 -17.48 30.26 3.99
CA ASN A 176 -16.17 30.18 3.36
C ASN A 176 -15.90 28.70 3.05
N THR A 177 -16.15 28.28 1.80
CA THR A 177 -15.87 26.90 1.36
C THR A 177 -14.39 26.81 1.03
N ARG A 178 -13.59 26.19 1.93
CA ARG A 178 -12.21 25.85 1.61
C ARG A 178 -12.19 24.68 0.63
N PRO A 179 -11.41 24.75 -0.46
CA PRO A 179 -11.26 23.62 -1.37
C PRO A 179 -10.56 22.46 -0.67
N ILE A 180 -10.93 21.23 -1.05
CA ILE A 180 -10.22 20.02 -0.63
C ILE A 180 -9.03 19.87 -1.58
N THR A 181 -7.85 19.68 -1.01
CA THR A 181 -6.62 19.47 -1.77
C THR A 181 -6.24 18.00 -1.63
N MET A 182 -5.91 17.36 -2.74
CA MET A 182 -5.52 15.95 -2.81
C MET A 182 -4.27 15.80 -3.68
N SER A 183 -3.43 14.83 -3.35
CA SER A 183 -2.25 14.45 -4.12
C SER A 183 -2.59 13.28 -5.03
N VAL A 184 -2.18 13.37 -6.29
CA VAL A 184 -2.26 12.29 -7.28
C VAL A 184 -0.84 11.90 -7.64
N TYR A 185 -0.47 10.68 -7.27
CA TYR A 185 0.81 10.05 -7.55
C TYR A 185 0.67 9.25 -8.85
N ASN A 186 1.51 9.53 -9.84
CA ASN A 186 1.66 8.73 -11.04
C ASN A 186 2.96 7.92 -10.90
N VAL A 187 2.82 6.60 -10.82
CA VAL A 187 3.94 5.67 -10.62
C VAL A 187 4.27 4.98 -11.93
N LYS A 188 5.50 5.13 -12.39
CA LYS A 188 6.06 4.52 -13.58
C LYS A 188 7.21 3.61 -13.22
N ILE A 189 7.18 2.39 -13.74
CA ILE A 189 8.19 1.37 -13.46
C ILE A 189 8.87 1.03 -14.78
N PRO A 190 10.06 1.58 -15.08
CA PRO A 190 10.77 1.28 -16.32
C PRO A 190 11.33 -0.15 -16.33
N LEU A 191 11.56 -0.68 -17.54
CA LEU A 191 12.16 -2.00 -17.79
C LEU A 191 13.65 -2.07 -17.42
N ALA A 192 14.36 -0.94 -17.51
CA ALA A 192 15.78 -0.90 -17.23
C ALA A 192 16.03 -1.12 -15.72
N PRO A 193 16.98 -2.01 -15.35
CA PRO A 193 17.38 -2.19 -13.97
C PRO A 193 17.94 -0.88 -13.43
N VAL A 194 17.61 -0.59 -12.18
CA VAL A 194 18.01 0.64 -11.53
C VAL A 194 19.49 0.56 -11.20
N THR A 195 20.29 1.52 -11.68
CA THR A 195 21.68 1.67 -11.24
C THR A 195 21.68 2.08 -9.76
N ASP A 196 22.67 1.63 -8.98
CA ASP A 196 22.73 1.93 -7.54
C ASP A 196 22.79 3.45 -7.24
N GLU A 197 23.12 4.27 -8.24
CA GLU A 197 23.12 5.73 -8.22
C GLU A 197 21.71 6.35 -8.20
N GLU A 198 20.71 5.67 -8.76
CA GLU A 198 19.30 6.09 -8.76
C GLU A 198 18.55 5.64 -7.49
N ARG A 199 19.12 4.72 -6.72
CA ARG A 199 18.57 4.30 -5.43
C ARG A 199 18.91 5.35 -4.38
N ARG A 200 17.94 5.70 -3.53
CA ARG A 200 18.22 6.56 -2.37
C ARG A 200 19.40 5.98 -1.58
N ALA A 201 20.39 6.82 -1.31
CA ALA A 201 21.48 6.45 -0.41
C ALA A 201 20.86 6.05 0.94
N TYR A 202 20.93 4.76 1.27
CA TYR A 202 20.34 4.23 2.50
C TYR A 202 20.95 4.94 3.71
N GLN A 203 20.17 5.79 4.36
CA GLN A 203 20.59 6.48 5.57
C GLN A 203 20.18 5.62 6.77
N ARG A 204 21.13 4.90 7.38
CA ARG A 204 20.90 4.18 8.64
C ARG A 204 20.43 5.19 9.69
N MET A 205 19.21 5.01 10.22
CA MET A 205 18.65 5.91 11.23
C MET A 205 19.41 5.88 12.55
N LYS A 206 20.03 4.75 12.91
CA LYS A 206 20.89 4.64 14.10
C LYS A 206 22.15 3.89 13.75
N GLU A 207 23.28 4.57 13.91
CA GLU A 207 24.60 3.95 13.70
C GLU A 207 24.93 2.93 14.80
N ALA A 208 24.27 3.01 15.96
CA ALA A 208 24.35 2.05 17.05
C ALA A 208 23.00 1.87 17.77
N TRP A 209 22.74 0.66 18.25
CA TRP A 209 21.57 0.35 19.10
C TRP A 209 21.92 -0.66 20.19
N THR A 210 21.22 -0.56 21.31
CA THR A 210 21.39 -1.47 22.46
C THR A 210 20.59 -2.76 22.24
N VAL A 211 21.25 -3.90 22.34
CA VAL A 211 20.62 -5.23 22.36
C VAL A 211 20.43 -5.64 23.81
N ARG A 212 19.19 -5.93 24.20
CA ARG A 212 18.87 -6.45 25.54
C ARG A 212 19.41 -7.88 25.71
N GLY A 213 19.86 -8.18 26.92
CA GLY A 213 20.33 -9.53 27.25
C GLY A 213 19.19 -10.55 27.19
N HIS A 214 19.50 -11.75 26.70
CA HIS A 214 18.52 -12.84 26.52
C HIS A 214 19.18 -14.22 26.57
N TRP A 215 18.38 -15.26 26.83
CA TRP A 215 18.82 -16.64 26.72
C TRP A 215 18.89 -17.08 25.26
N ARG A 216 19.99 -17.70 24.85
CA ARG A 216 20.17 -18.31 23.53
C ARG A 216 20.44 -19.80 23.68
N THR A 217 19.74 -20.62 22.90
CA THR A 217 20.01 -22.06 22.79
C THR A 217 20.95 -22.31 21.61
N LEU A 218 22.02 -23.06 21.83
CA LEU A 218 22.98 -23.46 20.79
C LEU A 218 22.47 -24.71 20.04
N PRO A 219 22.97 -24.99 18.82
CA PRO A 219 22.63 -26.22 18.08
C PRO A 219 22.92 -27.52 18.87
N SER A 220 23.85 -27.46 19.83
CA SER A 220 24.15 -28.56 20.76
C SER A 220 23.15 -28.71 21.92
N GLY A 221 22.08 -27.91 21.98
CA GLY A 221 21.05 -27.93 23.02
C GLY A 221 21.39 -27.14 24.29
N LYS A 222 22.62 -26.68 24.46
CA LYS A 222 23.05 -25.89 25.63
C LYS A 222 22.47 -24.47 25.59
N LYS A 223 21.91 -24.00 26.72
CA LYS A 223 21.44 -22.62 26.89
C LYS A 223 22.55 -21.73 27.48
N ILE A 224 22.75 -20.56 26.87
CA ILE A 224 23.71 -19.55 27.32
C ILE A 224 23.00 -18.19 27.48
N TRP A 225 23.34 -17.43 28.51
CA TRP A 225 22.85 -16.06 28.68
C TRP A 225 23.73 -15.12 27.85
N VAL A 226 23.13 -14.46 26.87
CA VAL A 226 23.79 -13.41 26.08
C VAL A 226 23.62 -12.10 26.84
N LYS A 227 24.73 -11.52 27.30
CA LYS A 227 24.71 -10.24 28.01
C LYS A 227 24.22 -9.11 27.08
N PRO A 228 23.54 -8.08 27.63
CA PRO A 228 23.23 -6.88 26.86
C PRO A 228 24.51 -6.31 26.24
N HIS A 229 24.44 -5.91 24.98
CA HIS A 229 25.57 -5.32 24.26
C HIS A 229 25.08 -4.33 23.21
N VAL A 230 25.97 -3.43 22.77
CA VAL A 230 25.67 -2.48 21.71
C VAL A 230 26.09 -3.07 20.37
N LYS A 231 25.19 -3.05 19.38
CA LYS A 231 25.49 -3.37 17.98
C LYS A 231 25.63 -2.07 17.19
N GLY A 232 26.53 -2.07 16.20
CA GLY A 232 26.83 -0.90 15.36
C GLY A 232 28.09 -0.13 15.81
N LYS A 233 28.27 1.09 15.27
CA LYS A 233 29.39 1.99 15.58
C LYS A 233 29.18 2.62 16.96
N LYS A 234 29.76 1.99 17.99
CA LYS A 234 29.58 2.32 19.41
C LYS A 234 29.80 3.80 19.76
N GLU A 235 30.61 4.51 18.98
CA GLU A 235 30.92 5.94 19.16
C GLU A 235 29.73 6.87 18.90
N LYS A 236 28.69 6.42 18.17
CA LYS A 236 27.51 7.23 17.82
C LYS A 236 26.24 6.84 18.56
N LEU A 237 26.37 6.23 19.75
CA LEU A 237 25.22 5.95 20.59
C LEU A 237 24.78 7.23 21.30
N GLU A 238 23.66 7.82 20.89
CA GLU A 238 23.06 8.96 21.59
C GLU A 238 22.62 8.56 23.00
N SER A 239 23.05 9.32 24.01
CA SER A 239 22.65 9.08 25.40
C SER A 239 21.16 9.36 25.57
N THR A 240 20.40 8.36 25.99
CA THR A 240 18.99 8.56 26.37
C THR A 240 18.96 9.23 27.74
N THR A 241 18.93 10.55 27.78
CA THR A 241 18.70 11.31 29.02
C THR A 241 17.23 11.18 29.36
N TYR A 242 16.92 10.37 30.38
CA TYR A 242 15.56 10.30 30.92
C TYR A 242 15.35 11.51 31.84
N HIS A 243 14.42 12.39 31.47
CA HIS A 243 13.89 13.39 32.38
C HIS A 243 12.84 12.69 33.27
N PHE A 244 13.10 12.69 34.57
CA PHE A 244 12.16 12.24 35.61
C PHE A 244 11.27 13.38 36.05
#